data_AF-A0ABD7XGA6-F1
#
_entry.id   AF-A0ABD7XGA6-F1
#
_cell.length_a   1.000
_cell.length_b   1.000
_cell.length_c   1.000
_cell.angle_alpha   90.00
_cell.angle_beta   90.00
_cell.angle_gamma   90.00
#
_symmetry.space_group_name_H-M   'P 1'
#
loop_
_entity.id
_entity.type
_entity.pdbx_description
1 polymer ?
#
loop_
_entity_poly.entity_id
_entity_poly.type
_entity_poly.pdbx_seq_one_letter_code
_entity_poly.pdbx_strand_id
1 'polypeptide(L)'
;MATNYDRYGRMSYSPELHKNQGKVWTYEEVEYLKNWYAIIGPEEMSLALERTPASVMTKASSIGLKTKNYSKRLGGRQKKTNSSANELV
;
A
#
# COMPACT_ATOMS: atom_id res chain seq x y z
N MET A 1 -13.49 12.43 3.93
CA MET A 1 -13.56 11.59 2.73
C MET A 1 -13.23 10.15 3.10
N ALA A 2 -13.97 9.16 2.62
CA ALA A 2 -13.74 7.75 2.94
C ALA A 2 -12.72 7.15 1.97
N THR A 3 -11.51 6.83 2.46
CA THR A 3 -10.56 6.01 1.71
C THR A 3 -11.09 4.59 1.63
N ASN A 4 -11.33 4.07 0.43
CA ASN A 4 -11.71 2.68 0.25
C ASN A 4 -10.47 1.79 0.40
N TYR A 5 -10.68 0.56 0.85
CA TYR A 5 -9.63 -0.44 1.04
C TYR A 5 -9.97 -1.66 0.20
N ASP A 6 -8.97 -2.22 -0.47
CA ASP A 6 -9.18 -3.43 -1.25
C ASP A 6 -9.37 -4.68 -0.36
N ARG A 7 -9.61 -5.83 -0.98
CA ARG A 7 -9.74 -7.13 -0.28
C ARG A 7 -8.50 -7.54 0.53
N TYR A 8 -7.37 -6.87 0.33
CA TYR A 8 -6.11 -7.09 1.04
C TYR A 8 -5.88 -6.04 2.14
N GLY A 9 -6.83 -5.13 2.37
CA GLY A 9 -6.72 -4.06 3.35
C GLY A 9 -5.79 -2.92 2.91
N ARG A 10 -5.43 -2.84 1.63
CA ARG A 10 -4.57 -1.78 1.10
C ARG A 10 -5.42 -0.60 0.67
N MET A 11 -4.90 0.60 0.89
CA MET A 11 -5.58 1.81 0.45
C MET A 11 -5.77 1.78 -1.07
N SER A 12 -7.01 1.97 -1.52
CA SER A 12 -7.33 2.10 -2.94
C SER A 12 -6.85 3.46 -3.47
N TYR A 13 -7.02 3.68 -4.78
CA TYR A 13 -6.82 5.00 -5.35
C TYR A 13 -7.65 6.06 -4.61
N SER A 14 -7.03 7.21 -4.34
CA SER A 14 -7.63 8.39 -3.71
C SER A 14 -7.01 9.60 -4.39
N PRO A 15 -7.80 10.48 -5.05
CA PRO A 15 -7.25 11.61 -5.79
C PRO A 15 -6.39 12.57 -4.94
N GLU A 16 -6.71 12.70 -3.65
CA GLU A 16 -5.98 13.62 -2.74
C GLU A 16 -4.58 13.10 -2.38
N LEU A 17 -4.44 11.78 -2.24
CA LEU A 17 -3.21 11.13 -1.79
C LEU A 17 -2.37 10.56 -2.93
N HIS A 18 -2.99 10.24 -4.07
CA HIS A 18 -2.34 9.52 -5.17
C HIS A 18 -2.23 10.36 -6.45
N LYS A 19 -1.76 11.61 -6.33
CA LYS A 19 -1.65 12.57 -7.44
C LYS A 19 -0.68 12.13 -8.54
N ASN A 20 0.26 11.24 -8.24
CA ASN A 20 1.23 10.71 -9.20
C ASN A 20 0.79 9.37 -9.81
N GLN A 21 -0.44 8.91 -9.53
CA GLN A 21 -0.97 7.70 -10.14
C GLN A 21 -1.03 7.84 -11.68
N GLY A 22 -0.47 6.86 -12.38
CA GLY A 22 -0.42 6.83 -13.86
C GLY A 22 0.70 7.67 -14.49
N LYS A 23 1.41 8.51 -13.73
CA LYS A 23 2.58 9.26 -14.24
C LYS A 23 3.79 8.35 -14.41
N VAL A 24 4.69 8.72 -15.30
CA VAL A 24 6.01 8.07 -15.48
C VAL A 24 6.79 8.15 -14.17
N TRP A 25 7.55 7.09 -13.87
CA TRP A 25 8.43 7.05 -12.70
C TRP A 25 9.68 7.89 -12.97
N THR A 26 9.95 8.89 -12.13
CA THR A 26 11.19 9.67 -12.25
C THR A 26 12.39 8.90 -11.69
N TYR A 27 13.59 9.37 -12.03
CA TYR A 27 14.82 8.77 -11.51
C TYR A 27 14.88 8.86 -9.97
N GLU A 28 14.51 10.03 -9.43
CA GLU A 28 14.50 10.34 -8.00
C GLU A 28 13.47 9.46 -7.25
N GLU A 29 12.26 9.27 -7.82
CA GLU A 29 11.26 8.35 -7.24
C GLU A 29 11.80 6.92 -7.17
N VAL A 30 12.51 6.47 -8.21
CA VAL A 30 13.08 5.11 -8.26
C VAL A 30 14.25 4.96 -7.29
N GLU A 31 15.11 5.97 -7.17
CA GLU A 31 16.21 5.97 -6.21
C GLU A 31 15.69 5.99 -4.77
N TYR A 32 14.69 6.82 -4.48
CA TYR A 32 14.02 6.85 -3.18
C TYR A 32 13.40 5.48 -2.85
N LEU A 33 12.70 4.88 -3.82
CA LEU A 33 12.13 3.54 -3.68
C LEU A 33 13.21 2.51 -3.32
N LYS A 34 14.36 2.50 -4.01
CA LYS A 34 15.47 1.57 -3.72
C LYS A 34 16.02 1.72 -2.29
N ASN A 35 16.17 2.96 -1.84
CA ASN A 35 16.78 3.25 -0.54
C ASN A 35 15.85 2.91 0.63
N TRP A 36 14.53 3.14 0.46
CA TRP A 36 13.59 3.09 1.59
C TRP A 36 12.61 1.92 1.58
N TYR A 37 12.34 1.28 0.43
CA TYR A 37 11.29 0.26 0.32
C TYR A 37 11.48 -0.92 1.28
N ALA A 38 12.72 -1.36 1.48
CA ALA A 38 13.03 -2.45 2.41
C ALA A 38 12.79 -2.08 3.88
N ILE A 39 12.80 -0.78 4.20
CA ILE A 39 12.71 -0.22 5.56
C ILE A 39 11.26 0.11 5.88
N ILE A 40 10.60 0.95 5.07
CA ILE A 40 9.27 1.47 5.39
C ILE A 40 8.14 0.61 4.82
N GLY A 41 8.33 -0.02 3.65
CA GLY A 41 7.32 -0.88 3.04
C GLY A 41 6.40 -0.16 2.05
N PRO A 42 5.44 -0.87 1.43
CA PRO A 42 4.63 -0.34 0.33
C PRO A 42 3.55 0.67 0.76
N GLU A 43 3.01 0.58 1.97
CA GLU A 43 1.97 1.48 2.48
C GLU A 43 2.52 2.88 2.74
N GLU A 44 3.63 3.00 3.44
CA GLU A 44 4.29 4.27 3.75
C GLU A 44 4.90 4.88 2.49
N MET A 45 5.49 4.04 1.63
CA MET A 45 6.03 4.48 0.35
C MET A 45 4.95 5.01 -0.60
N SER A 46 3.74 4.47 -0.52
CA SER A 46 2.58 4.95 -1.28
C SER A 46 2.24 6.40 -0.94
N LEU A 47 2.31 6.76 0.34
CA LEU A 47 2.11 8.13 0.79
C LEU A 47 3.26 9.04 0.38
N ALA A 48 4.51 8.57 0.51
CA ALA A 48 5.69 9.35 0.17
C ALA A 48 5.81 9.67 -1.32
N LEU A 49 5.41 8.74 -2.20
CA LEU A 49 5.50 8.89 -3.65
C LEU A 49 4.18 9.36 -4.30
N GLU A 50 3.14 9.61 -3.50
CA GLU A 50 1.79 9.93 -3.96
C GLU A 50 1.27 8.93 -5.03
N ARG A 51 1.48 7.63 -4.81
CA ARG A 51 1.08 6.53 -5.70
C ARG A 51 0.42 5.42 -4.90
N THR A 52 -0.50 4.68 -5.51
CA THR A 52 -1.16 3.57 -4.79
C THR A 52 -0.16 2.50 -4.30
N PRO A 53 -0.42 1.82 -3.18
CA PRO A 53 0.44 0.73 -2.70
C PRO A 53 0.63 -0.36 -3.76
N ALA A 54 -0.42 -0.63 -4.54
CA ALA A 54 -0.38 -1.53 -5.68
C ALA A 54 0.66 -1.10 -6.74
N SER A 55 0.67 0.19 -7.12
CA SER A 55 1.64 0.70 -8.10
C SER A 55 3.07 0.63 -7.59
N VAL A 56 3.28 0.95 -6.31
CA VAL A 56 4.59 0.86 -5.65
C VAL A 56 5.10 -0.58 -5.65
N MET A 57 4.27 -1.56 -5.27
CA MET A 57 4.64 -2.97 -5.27
C MET A 57 4.97 -3.49 -6.67
N THR A 58 4.19 -3.11 -7.68
CA THR A 58 4.46 -3.49 -9.07
C THR A 58 5.82 -2.93 -9.52
N LYS A 59 6.09 -1.66 -9.22
CA LYS A 59 7.39 -1.05 -9.55
C LYS A 59 8.52 -1.74 -8.81
N ALA A 60 8.42 -1.90 -7.49
CA ALA A 60 9.42 -2.57 -6.66
C ALA A 60 9.74 -3.98 -7.19
N SER A 61 8.71 -4.74 -7.58
CA SER A 61 8.86 -6.07 -8.18
C SER A 61 9.60 -6.02 -9.52
N SER A 62 9.29 -5.04 -10.39
CA SER A 62 9.97 -4.87 -11.69
C SER A 62 11.46 -4.55 -11.58
N ILE A 63 11.89 -3.95 -10.46
CA ILE A 63 13.29 -3.63 -10.18
C ILE A 63 13.94 -4.56 -9.15
N GLY A 64 13.28 -5.67 -8.80
CA GLY A 64 13.83 -6.72 -7.95
C GLY A 64 13.95 -6.38 -6.46
N LEU A 65 13.23 -5.36 -5.98
CA LEU A 65 13.24 -5.00 -4.56
C LEU A 65 12.39 -5.96 -3.72
N LYS A 66 12.91 -6.32 -2.54
CA LYS A 66 12.22 -7.16 -1.56
C LYS A 66 12.08 -6.41 -0.25
N THR A 67 10.95 -6.60 0.43
CA THR A 67 10.76 -6.04 1.78
C THR A 67 11.53 -6.89 2.79
N LYS A 68 12.14 -6.26 3.80
CA LYS A 68 12.65 -7.01 4.95
C LYS A 68 11.44 -7.37 5.83
N ASN A 69 11.13 -8.67 5.88
CA ASN A 69 10.11 -9.27 6.76
C ASN A 69 8.64 -9.07 6.36
N TYR A 70 8.26 -9.35 5.10
CA TYR A 70 6.84 -9.35 4.70
C TYR A 70 5.97 -10.26 5.58
N SER A 71 6.53 -11.39 6.04
CA SER A 71 5.84 -12.36 6.90
C SER A 71 5.53 -11.85 8.32
N LYS A 72 6.26 -10.86 8.84
CA LYS A 72 5.99 -10.27 10.17
C LYS A 72 5.10 -9.03 10.10
N ARG A 73 5.15 -8.26 8.99
CA ARG A 73 4.38 -7.01 8.83
C ARG A 73 2.89 -7.26 8.59
N LEU A 74 2.54 -8.33 7.87
CA LEU A 74 1.17 -8.83 7.78
C LEU A 74 0.80 -9.66 9.03
N GLY A 75 1.13 -9.14 10.21
CA GLY A 75 0.70 -9.70 11.49
C GLY A 75 -0.81 -9.78 11.53
N GLY A 76 -1.34 -10.99 11.34
CA GLY A 76 -2.75 -11.31 11.59
C GLY A 76 -3.69 -10.93 10.45
N ARG A 77 -4.02 -11.91 9.63
CA ARG A 77 -5.36 -12.02 9.02
C ARG A 77 -6.40 -11.88 10.14
N GLN A 78 -6.93 -10.68 10.38
CA GLN A 78 -8.19 -10.52 11.07
C GLN A 78 -9.24 -11.18 10.16
N LYS A 79 -9.61 -12.43 10.46
CA LYS A 79 -10.87 -12.97 9.98
C LYS A 79 -11.94 -12.03 10.54
N LYS A 80 -12.44 -11.10 9.74
CA LYS A 80 -13.71 -10.43 10.04
C LYS A 80 -14.78 -11.53 9.96
N THR A 81 -15.09 -12.13 11.11
CA THR A 81 -16.37 -12.82 11.30
C THR A 81 -17.44 -11.74 11.24
N ASN A 82 -18.44 -11.94 10.38
CA ASN A 82 -19.63 -11.09 10.34
C ASN A 82 -20.28 -11.12 11.73
N SER A 83 -20.27 -9.98 12.44
CA SER A 83 -21.14 -9.75 13.58
C SER A 83 -21.69 -8.33 13.46
N SER A 84 -22.68 -8.16 12.59
CA SER A 84 -23.76 -7.24 12.93
C SER A 84 -24.73 -8.05 13.77
N ALA A 85 -24.63 -7.87 15.08
CA ALA A 85 -25.62 -8.31 16.04
C ALA A 85 -26.98 -7.77 15.58
N ASN A 86 -27.89 -8.70 15.33
CA ASN A 86 -29.31 -8.43 15.28
C ASN A 86 -29.77 -8.31 16.74
N GLU A 87 -29.77 -7.10 17.29
CA GLU A 87 -30.41 -6.78 18.56
C GLU A 87 -31.15 -5.44 18.43
N LEU A 88 -32.40 -5.50 18.01
CA LEU A 88 -33.48 -4.66 18.53
C LEU A 88 -34.69 -5.58 18.68
N VAL A 89 -34.88 -6.05 19.92
CA VAL A 89 -36.19 -6.47 20.45
C VAL A 89 -37.06 -5.23 20.60
#